data_AF-M0ZLR3-F1
#
_entry.id   AF-M0ZLR3-F1
#
_cell.length_a   1.000
_cell.length_b   1.000
_cell.length_c   1.000
_cell.angle_alpha   90.00
_cell.angle_beta   90.00
_cell.angle_gamma   90.00
#
_symmetry.space_group_name_H-M   'P 1'
#
loop_
_entity.id
_entity.type
_entity.pdbx_description
1 polymer ?
#
loop_
_entity_poly.entity_id
_entity_poly.type
_entity_poly.pdbx_seq_one_letter_code
_entity_poly.pdbx_strand_id
1 'polypeptide(L)' 'MAAMTFVTGMCVFQLTRNVLLNPDVRINKAHRSMGVLENEEEGEKYAKHSLRNFLRTRPPQVMPSINRFFSDHDNN' A
#
# COMPACT_ATOMS: atom_id res chain seq x y z
N MET A 1 8.02 35.58 10.12
CA MET A 1 7.57 34.36 9.39
C MET A 1 8.72 33.47 8.91
N ALA A 2 9.90 34.01 8.59
CA ALA A 2 11.06 33.21 8.13
C ALA A 2 11.56 32.14 9.14
N ALA A 3 11.55 32.42 10.44
CA ALA A 3 11.97 31.44 11.46
C ALA A 3 11.03 30.21 11.53
N MET A 4 9.72 30.44 11.39
CA MET A 4 8.72 29.37 11.44
C MET A 4 8.80 28.46 10.20
N THR A 5 9.05 29.01 9.01
CA THR A 5 9.23 28.21 7.79
C THR A 5 10.54 27.42 7.81
N PHE A 6 11.57 27.97 8.45
CA PHE A 6 12.85 27.29 8.60
C PHE A 6 12.76 26.08 9.53
N VAL A 7 12.11 26.23 10.69
CA VAL A 7 11.98 25.12 11.66
C VAL A 7 11.08 24.00 11.12
N THR A 8 10.00 24.33 10.41
CA THR A 8 9.16 23.30 9.78
C THR A 8 9.91 22.55 8.68
N GLY A 9 10.67 23.26 7.84
CA GLY A 9 11.55 22.63 6.84
C GLY A 9 12.60 21.72 7.45
N MET A 10 13.22 22.14 8.57
CA MET A 10 14.18 21.33 9.30
C MET A 10 13.55 20.05 9.85
N CYS A 11 12.39 20.14 10.52
CA CYS A 11 11.69 18.98 11.07
C CYS A 11 11.26 18.00 9.97
N VAL A 12 10.74 18.50 8.84
CA VAL A 12 10.35 17.67 7.69
C VAL A 12 11.57 16.95 7.11
N PHE A 13 12.70 17.64 6.96
CA PHE A 13 13.93 17.04 6.43
C PHE A 13 14.48 15.96 7.37
N GLN A 14 14.49 16.22 8.67
CA GLN A 14 14.89 15.25 9.69
C GLN A 14 14.00 14.01 9.68
N LEU A 15 12.68 14.20 9.67
CA LEU A 15 11.73 13.09 9.60
C LEU A 15 11.88 12.29 8.30
N THR A 16 12.06 12.97 7.17
CA THR A 16 12.27 12.31 5.87
C THR A 16 13.53 11.45 5.88
N ARG A 17 14.64 11.95 6.45
CA ARG A 17 15.88 11.17 6.61
C ARG A 17 15.70 9.99 7.55
N ASN A 18 15.01 10.18 8.68
CA ASN A 18 14.69 9.12 9.65
C ASN A 18 13.87 8.00 9.00
N VAL A 19 12.86 8.38 8.21
CA VAL A 19 11.98 7.44 7.51
C VAL A 19 12.75 6.66 6.44
N LEU A 20 13.60 7.32 5.63
CA LEU A 20 14.32 6.68 4.53
C LEU A 20 15.55 5.86 4.93
N LEU A 21 16.27 6.26 5.98
CA LEU A 21 17.61 5.72 6.29
C LEU A 21 17.66 4.88 7.55
N ASN A 22 16.63 4.89 8.39
CA ASN A 22 16.61 3.98 9.52
C ASN A 22 16.43 2.55 9.04
N PRO A 23 17.31 1.61 9.45
CA PRO A 23 17.17 0.21 9.10
C PRO A 23 15.87 -0.42 9.66
N ASP A 24 15.32 0.20 10.70
CA ASP A 24 14.08 -0.20 11.37
C ASP A 24 12.81 0.32 10.67
N VAL A 25 12.92 1.34 9.80
CA VAL A 25 11.78 1.90 9.05
C VAL A 25 11.86 1.42 7.60
N ARG A 26 11.07 0.40 7.27
CA ARG A 26 11.10 -0.28 5.96
C ARG A 26 9.96 0.19 5.04
N ILE A 27 10.28 1.08 4.10
CA ILE A 27 9.30 1.65 3.14
C ILE A 27 9.18 0.82 1.85
N ASN A 28 10.16 -0.06 1.57
CA ASN A 28 10.19 -0.83 0.33
C ASN A 28 9.06 -1.88 0.31
N LYS A 29 8.29 -1.91 -0.80
CA LYS A 29 7.24 -2.92 -1.05
C LYS A 29 7.76 -4.36 -0.96
N ALA A 30 9.04 -4.59 -1.28
CA ALA A 30 9.67 -5.91 -1.19
C ALA A 30 9.82 -6.44 0.25
N HIS A 31 9.81 -5.55 1.25
CA HIS A 31 10.00 -5.90 2.67
C HIS A 31 8.74 -5.66 3.53
N ARG A 32 7.55 -5.51 2.93
CA ARG A 32 6.28 -5.29 3.65
C ARG A 32 5.86 -6.40 4.60
N SER A 33 6.38 -7.62 4.41
CA SER A 33 6.13 -8.74 5.33
C SER A 33 7.02 -8.71 6.58
N MET A 34 8.02 -7.83 6.65
CA MET A 34 8.92 -7.68 7.80
C MET A 34 8.78 -6.29 8.44
N GLY A 35 7.53 -5.86 8.65
CA GLY A 35 7.20 -4.59 9.28
C GLY A 35 7.52 -4.65 10.76
N VAL A 36 8.74 -4.24 11.14
CA VAL A 36 9.28 -4.27 12.52
C VAL A 36 9.38 -5.69 13.08
N LEU A 37 10.54 -6.07 13.65
CA LEU A 37 10.75 -7.45 14.13
C LEU A 37 9.74 -7.89 15.22
N GLU A 38 9.05 -6.93 15.86
CA GLU A 38 8.08 -7.18 16.95
C GLU A 38 6.63 -6.80 16.60
N ASN A 39 6.32 -6.50 15.33
CA ASN A 39 4.98 -6.01 14.94
C ASN A 39 4.40 -6.77 13.73
N GLU A 40 4.50 -8.11 13.76
CA GLU A 40 4.00 -9.01 12.71
C GLU A 40 2.52 -8.75 12.36
N GLU A 41 1.68 -8.45 13.36
CA GLU A 41 0.25 -8.19 13.19
C GLU A 41 -0.04 -6.95 12.31
N GLU A 42 0.78 -5.90 12.45
CA GLU A 42 0.66 -4.68 11.63
C GLU A 42 1.16 -4.92 10.20
N GLY A 43 2.27 -5.66 10.05
CA GLY A 43 2.82 -6.06 8.75
C GLY A 43 1.85 -6.90 7.93
N GLU A 44 1.14 -7.84 8.56
CA GLU A 44 0.11 -8.63 7.91
C GLU A 44 -1.05 -7.75 7.40
N LYS A 45 -1.47 -6.77 8.18
CA LYS A 45 -2.57 -5.86 7.86
C LYS A 45 -2.24 -4.95 6.66
N TYR A 46 -0.98 -4.52 6.54
CA TYR A 46 -0.49 -3.77 5.38
C TYR A 46 -0.26 -4.65 4.14
N ALA A 47 0.10 -5.92 4.32
CA ALA A 47 0.26 -6.88 3.21
C ALA A 47 -1.08 -7.36 2.64
N LYS A 48 -2.07 -7.61 3.50
CA LYS A 48 -3.40 -8.15 3.19
C LYS A 48 -4.49 -7.07 3.33
N HIS A 49 -4.37 -5.97 2.59
CA HIS A 49 -5.41 -4.92 2.57
C HIS A 49 -6.80 -5.51 2.25
N SER A 50 -7.85 -5.05 2.95
CA SER A 50 -9.21 -5.62 2.85
C SER A 50 -9.75 -5.70 1.42
N LEU A 51 -9.56 -4.63 0.63
CA LEU A 51 -9.89 -4.60 -0.79
C LEU A 51 -9.17 -5.69 -1.60
N ARG A 52 -7.89 -5.95 -1.31
CA ARG A 52 -7.09 -6.95 -2.01
C ARG A 52 -7.52 -8.37 -1.64
N ASN A 53 -7.89 -8.62 -0.38
CA ASN A 53 -8.49 -9.90 0.03
C ASN A 53 -9.87 -10.11 -0.62
N PHE A 54 -10.68 -9.06 -0.70
CA PHE A 54 -12.00 -9.09 -1.34
C PHE A 54 -11.92 -9.40 -2.84
N LEU A 55 -10.92 -8.84 -3.54
CA LEU A 55 -10.72 -9.07 -4.96
C LEU A 55 -10.06 -10.43 -5.26
N ARG A 56 -9.40 -11.08 -4.28
CA ARG A 56 -8.70 -12.36 -4.49
C ARG A 56 -9.63 -13.54 -4.82
N THR A 57 -10.88 -13.50 -4.35
CA THR A 57 -11.88 -14.55 -4.62
C THR A 57 -12.61 -14.35 -5.95
N ARG A 58 -12.40 -13.22 -6.61
CA ARG A 58 -13.07 -12.87 -7.87
C ARG A 58 -12.12 -13.15 -9.05
N PRO A 59 -12.65 -13.63 -10.19
CA PRO A 59 -11.83 -13.80 -11.38
C PRO A 59 -11.28 -12.43 -11.81
N PRO A 60 -10.01 -12.35 -12.26
CA PRO A 60 -9.39 -11.10 -12.68
C PRO A 60 -10.01 -10.66 -14.01
N GLN A 61 -11.09 -9.90 -13.94
CA GLN A 61 -11.78 -9.32 -15.10
C GLN A 61 -11.65 -7.81 -15.03
N VAL A 62 -11.16 -7.20 -16.11
CA VAL A 62 -11.01 -5.75 -16.23
C VAL A 62 -12.39 -5.06 -16.21
N MET A 63 -13.40 -5.70 -16.79
CA MET A 63 -14.77 -5.18 -16.82
C MET A 63 -15.83 -6.30 -16.88
N PRO A 64 -16.28 -6.83 -15.72
CA PRO A 64 -17.13 -8.02 -15.67
C PRO A 64 -18.51 -7.82 -16.30
N SER A 65 -19.07 -6.60 -16.26
CA SER A 65 -20.35 -6.29 -16.89
C SER A 65 -20.30 -6.39 -18.42
N ILE A 66 -19.24 -5.86 -19.03
CA ILE A 66 -19.04 -5.94 -20.48
C ILE A 66 -18.71 -7.36 -20.90
N ASN A 67 -17.81 -8.03 -20.17
CA ASN A 67 -17.43 -9.40 -20.50
C ASN A 67 -18.65 -10.33 -20.48
N ARG A 68 -19.52 -10.19 -19.47
CA ARG A 68 -20.78 -10.94 -19.38
C ARG A 68 -21.76 -10.61 -20.50
N PHE A 69 -21.87 -9.34 -20.87
CA PHE A 69 -22.75 -8.90 -21.96
C PHE A 69 -22.39 -9.58 -23.30
N PHE A 70 -21.10 -9.68 -23.62
CA PHE A 70 -20.65 -10.33 -24.85
C PHE A 70 -20.66 -11.86 -24.75
N SER A 71 -20.31 -12.45 -23.61
CA SER A 71 -20.28 -13.92 -23.46
C SER A 71 -21.67 -14.57 -23.36
N ASP A 72 -22.65 -13.91 -22.72
CA ASP A 72 -24.01 -14.45 -22.58
C ASP A 72 -24.80 -14.36 -23.91
N HIS A 73 -24.44 -13.44 -24.83
CA HIS A 73 -25.12 -13.26 -26.12
C HIS A 73 -24.70 -14.27 -27.21
N ASP A 74 -23.49 -14.81 -27.13
CA ASP A 74 -22.94 -15.77 -28.12
C ASP A 74 -23.39 -17.22 -27.88
N ASN A 75 -23.94 -17.54 -26.71
CA ASN A 75 -24.29 -18.93 -26.30
C ASN A 75 -25.79 -19.29 -26.45
N ASN A 76 -26.58 -18.48 -27.17
CA ASN A 76 -27.98 -18.77 -27.50
C ASN A 76 -28.27 -18.48 -28.97
#